data_AF-A0A3T0E5U3-F1
#
_entry.id   AF-A0A3T0E5U3-F1
#
_cell.length_a   1.000
_cell.length_b   1.000
_cell.length_c   1.000
_cell.angle_alpha   90.00
_cell.angle_beta   90.00
_cell.angle_gamma   90.00
#
_symmetry.space_group_name_H-M   'P 1'
#
loop_
_entity.id
_entity.type
_entity.pdbx_description
1 polymer ?
#
loop_
_entity_poly.entity_id
_entity_poly.type
_entity_poly.pdbx_seq_one_letter_code
_entity_poly.pdbx_strand_id
1 'polypeptide(L)'
;MNRSGAMSYASKLKASGGGYVRNAGKRWRYEDERELRDLARRGVPLQRISLKLGRPEGAIRAKASALHLDLVEAPESVPVARPALKPRKLNAGPANIAPFAREARQLELFN
;
A
#
# COMPACT_ATOMS: atom_id res chain seq x y z
N MET A 1 -37.91 3.19 3.17
CA MET A 1 -36.69 3.99 3.00
C MET A 1 -35.48 3.07 2.93
N ASN A 2 -34.71 3.17 1.84
CA ASN A 2 -33.62 2.25 1.48
C ASN A 2 -32.41 2.41 2.42
N ARG A 3 -32.00 1.31 3.07
CA ARG A 3 -30.73 1.22 3.79
C ARG A 3 -29.63 0.85 2.81
N SER A 4 -28.98 1.86 2.25
CA SER A 4 -27.81 1.71 1.38
C SER A 4 -26.74 0.92 2.11
N GLY A 5 -26.42 -0.27 1.61
CA GLY A 5 -25.36 -1.12 2.13
C GLY A 5 -24.02 -0.40 2.07
N ALA A 6 -23.51 0.02 3.22
CA ALA A 6 -22.12 0.40 3.39
C ALA A 6 -21.26 -0.87 3.27
N MET A 7 -20.95 -1.23 2.03
CA MET A 7 -20.00 -2.29 1.71
C MET A 7 -18.66 -1.92 2.35
N SER A 8 -18.30 -2.64 3.41
CA SER A 8 -17.02 -2.50 4.11
C SER A 8 -15.88 -2.72 3.12
N TYR A 9 -15.16 -1.65 2.77
CA TYR A 9 -13.96 -1.68 1.93
C TYR A 9 -12.80 -2.47 2.58
N ALA A 10 -12.96 -2.96 3.82
CA ALA A 10 -11.92 -3.69 4.55
C ALA A 10 -11.63 -5.08 3.97
N SER A 11 -12.52 -5.66 3.16
CA SER A 11 -12.39 -7.04 2.66
C SER A 11 -11.72 -7.18 1.29
N LYS A 12 -11.38 -6.09 0.59
CA LYS A 12 -10.78 -6.15 -0.76
C LYS A 12 -9.26 -5.99 -0.84
N LEU A 13 -8.55 -5.81 0.28
CA LEU A 13 -7.11 -5.56 0.28
C LEU A 13 -6.26 -6.78 0.71
N LYS A 14 -6.78 -8.00 0.54
CA LYS A 14 -5.95 -9.19 0.65
C LYS A 14 -5.18 -9.37 -0.67
N ALA A 15 -3.86 -9.23 -0.57
CA ALA A 15 -2.82 -9.54 -1.58
C ALA A 15 -2.24 -8.35 -2.39
N SER A 16 -1.30 -7.62 -1.78
CA SER A 16 0.08 -7.39 -2.28
C SER A 16 0.68 -6.15 -1.58
N GLY A 17 1.75 -6.30 -0.79
CA GLY A 17 2.45 -5.18 -0.14
C GLY A 17 1.95 -4.80 1.26
N GLY A 18 2.19 -5.65 2.26
CA GLY A 18 1.68 -5.56 3.64
C GLY A 18 2.24 -4.42 4.52
N GLY A 19 2.15 -3.16 4.08
CA GLY A 19 2.54 -1.98 4.87
C GLY A 19 1.36 -1.15 5.40
N TYR A 20 0.24 -1.13 4.66
CA TYR A 20 -0.88 -0.19 4.86
C TYR A 20 -1.80 -0.51 6.04
N VAL A 21 -1.77 -1.74 6.54
CA VAL A 21 -2.67 -2.24 7.60
C VAL A 21 -1.93 -2.86 8.78
N ARG A 22 -0.61 -2.62 8.90
CA ARG A 22 0.22 -3.19 9.98
C ARG A 22 -0.34 -2.89 11.39
N ASN A 23 -0.98 -1.74 11.54
CA ASN A 23 -1.58 -1.28 12.80
C ASN A 23 -3.09 -1.09 12.70
N ALA A 24 -3.74 -1.63 11.67
CA ALA A 24 -5.20 -1.60 11.57
C ALA A 24 -5.84 -2.38 12.72
N GLY A 25 -6.89 -1.81 13.33
CA GLY A 25 -7.61 -2.42 14.45
C GLY A 25 -6.87 -2.43 15.79
N LYS A 26 -5.57 -2.10 15.83
CA LYS A 26 -4.84 -1.96 17.10
C LYS A 26 -5.27 -0.68 17.82
N ARG A 27 -5.27 -0.72 19.15
CA ARG A 27 -5.46 0.47 20.00
C ARG A 27 -4.43 1.56 19.64
N TRP A 28 -4.84 2.83 19.72
CA TRP A 28 -3.93 3.96 19.59
C TRP A 28 -3.02 4.03 20.81
N ARG A 29 -1.71 4.07 20.57
CA ARG A 29 -0.74 4.32 21.63
C ARG A 29 -0.47 5.82 21.73
N TYR A 30 0.05 6.26 22.87
CA TYR A 30 0.37 7.66 23.09
C TYR A 30 1.41 8.17 22.08
N GLU A 31 2.37 7.32 21.69
CA GLU A 31 3.38 7.64 20.70
C GLU A 31 2.78 7.86 19.31
N ASP A 32 1.82 7.01 18.92
CA ASP A 32 1.10 7.14 17.63
C ASP A 32 0.31 8.46 17.57
N GLU A 33 -0.31 8.86 18.68
CA GLU A 33 -1.07 10.12 18.78
C GLU A 33 -0.16 11.34 18.74
N ARG A 34 1.00 11.28 19.40
CA ARG A 34 2.02 12.32 19.35
C ARG A 34 2.55 12.47 17.92
N GLU A 35 2.89 11.36 17.28
CA GLU A 35 3.39 11.38 15.90
C GLU A 35 2.32 11.90 14.92
N LEU A 36 1.06 11.51 15.09
CA LEU A 36 -0.05 12.07 14.32
C LEU A 36 -0.15 13.60 14.45
N ARG A 37 -0.05 14.12 15.69
CA ARG A 37 -0.09 15.56 15.97
C ARG A 37 1.08 16.30 15.32
N ASP A 38 2.28 15.75 15.42
CA ASP A 38 3.48 16.36 14.84
C ASP A 38 3.41 16.38 13.30
N LEU A 39 2.89 15.31 12.68
CA LEU A 39 2.70 15.24 11.24
C LEU A 39 1.60 16.17 10.73
N ALA A 40 0.49 16.26 11.46
CA ALA A 40 -0.60 17.19 11.14
C ALA A 40 -0.12 18.65 11.21
N ARG A 41 0.62 19.03 12.26
CA ARG A 41 1.24 20.37 12.40
C ARG A 41 2.20 20.71 11.28
N ARG A 42 2.91 19.72 10.73
CA ARG A 42 3.82 19.89 9.59
C ARG A 42 3.07 19.97 8.25
N GLY A 43 1.73 19.87 8.24
CA GLY A 43 0.93 19.87 7.02
C GLY A 43 1.18 18.65 6.14
N VAL A 44 1.56 17.51 6.73
CA VAL A 44 1.84 16.30 5.96
C VAL A 44 0.53 15.74 5.38
N PRO A 45 0.50 15.37 4.10
CA PRO A 45 -0.67 14.74 3.49
C PRO A 45 -1.12 13.46 4.21
N LEU A 46 -2.44 13.29 4.36
CA LEU A 46 -3.09 12.15 4.99
C LEU A 46 -2.56 10.80 4.48
N GLN A 47 -2.37 10.68 3.16
CA GLN A 47 -1.83 9.47 2.55
C GLN A 47 -0.43 9.13 3.07
N ARG A 48 0.46 10.12 3.24
CA ARG A 48 1.80 9.91 3.79
C ARG A 48 1.75 9.57 5.27
N ILE A 49 0.85 10.19 6.03
CA ILE A 49 0.61 9.86 7.43
C ILE A 49 0.15 8.40 7.57
N SER A 50 -0.77 7.97 6.70
CA SER A 50 -1.27 6.59 6.65
C SER A 50 -0.18 5.57 6.41
N LEU A 51 0.71 5.83 5.45
CA LEU A 51 1.87 4.97 5.18
C LEU A 51 2.86 4.93 6.35
N LYS A 52 3.10 6.07 7.00
CA LYS A 52 4.01 6.18 8.14
C LYS A 52 3.49 5.39 9.36
N LEU A 53 2.25 5.64 9.77
CA LEU A 53 1.63 5.00 10.93
C LEU A 53 1.17 3.56 10.65
N GLY A 54 1.07 3.17 9.37
CA GLY A 54 0.56 1.86 8.96
C GLY A 54 -0.89 1.64 9.36
N ARG A 55 -1.68 2.72 9.39
CA ARG A 55 -3.10 2.74 9.75
C ARG A 55 -3.92 3.23 8.57
N PRO A 56 -5.15 2.72 8.38
CA PRO A 56 -6.00 3.15 7.27
C PRO A 56 -6.43 4.61 7.45
N GLU A 57 -6.61 5.31 6.34
CA GLU A 57 -6.96 6.74 6.33
C GLU A 57 -8.22 7.06 7.11
N GLY A 58 -9.25 6.20 7.03
CA GLY A 58 -10.49 6.39 7.78
C GLY A 58 -10.27 6.39 9.30
N ALA A 59 -9.37 5.54 9.80
CA ALA A 59 -9.02 5.53 11.22
C ALA A 59 -8.23 6.78 11.64
N ILE A 60 -7.38 7.29 10.74
CA ILE A 60 -6.62 8.52 10.98
C ILE A 60 -7.54 9.73 10.97
N ARG A 61 -8.47 9.84 10.01
CA ARG A 61 -9.48 10.91 9.97
C ARG A 61 -10.32 10.91 11.24
N ALA A 62 -10.88 9.76 11.61
CA ALA A 62 -11.68 9.65 12.84
C ALA A 62 -10.89 10.09 14.08
N LYS A 63 -9.62 9.70 14.19
CA LYS A 63 -8.77 10.08 15.32
C LYS A 63 -8.38 11.55 15.30
N ALA A 64 -8.07 12.10 14.14
CA ALA A 64 -7.75 13.52 13.98
C ALA A 64 -8.95 14.41 14.30
N SER A 65 -10.15 14.04 13.86
CA SER A 65 -11.39 14.73 14.26
C SER A 65 -11.60 14.70 15.77
N ALA A 66 -11.34 13.57 16.42
CA ALA A 66 -11.42 13.46 17.89
C ALA A 66 -10.36 14.28 18.64
N LEU A 67 -9.23 14.58 17.98
CA LEU A 67 -8.14 15.40 18.53
C LEU A 67 -8.20 16.86 18.04
N HIS A 68 -9.23 17.24 17.30
CA HIS A 68 -9.38 18.55 16.66
C HIS A 68 -8.14 18.98 15.87
N LEU A 69 -7.60 18.06 15.06
CA LEU A 69 -6.43 18.31 14.21
C LEU A 69 -6.85 18.57 12.77
N ASP A 70 -6.31 19.61 12.17
CA ASP A 70 -6.46 19.90 10.74
C ASP A 70 -5.56 18.98 9.92
N LEU A 71 -6.16 18.18 9.05
CA LEU A 71 -5.44 17.28 8.15
C LEU A 71 -5.43 17.85 6.73
N VAL A 72 -4.29 17.70 6.06
CA VAL A 72 -4.18 17.96 4.63
C VAL A 72 -4.53 16.67 3.91
N GLU A 73 -5.61 16.66 3.12
CA GLU A 73 -6.17 15.42 2.55
C GLU A 73 -5.36 14.82 1.39
N ALA A 74 -4.31 15.54 0.96
CA ALA A 74 -3.36 15.28 -0.13
C ALA A 74 -3.61 16.16 -1.37
N PRO A 75 -2.55 16.47 -2.15
CA PRO A 75 -2.65 17.43 -3.25
C PRO A 75 -3.56 16.88 -4.33
N GLU A 76 -4.54 17.68 -4.76
CA GLU A 76 -5.31 17.43 -5.97
C GLU A 76 -4.33 17.05 -7.07
N SER A 77 -4.43 15.80 -7.53
CA SER A 77 -3.65 15.18 -8.60
C SER A 77 -2.59 16.11 -9.18
N VAL A 78 -1.39 16.14 -8.60
CA VAL A 78 -0.26 16.65 -9.37
C VAL A 78 -0.24 15.73 -10.60
N PRO A 79 -0.44 16.23 -11.83
CA PRO A 79 -0.33 15.38 -12.99
C PRO A 79 1.11 14.89 -12.97
N VAL A 80 1.30 13.66 -12.48
CA VAL A 80 2.57 12.97 -12.58
C VAL A 80 2.70 12.76 -14.07
N ALA A 81 3.32 13.73 -14.75
CA ALA A 81 3.74 13.60 -16.12
C ALA A 81 4.63 12.36 -16.11
N ARG A 82 4.05 11.22 -16.48
CA ARG A 82 4.78 9.97 -16.56
C ARG A 82 5.92 10.29 -17.52
N PRO A 83 7.19 10.27 -17.08
CA PRO A 83 8.27 10.53 -18.01
C PRO A 83 8.11 9.53 -19.15
N ALA A 84 8.11 10.03 -20.38
CA ALA A 84 7.94 9.19 -21.55
C ALA A 84 9.00 8.07 -21.49
N LEU A 85 8.56 6.86 -21.18
CA LEU A 85 9.45 5.70 -21.16
C LEU A 85 9.94 5.53 -22.59
N LYS A 86 11.26 5.64 -22.80
CA LYS A 86 11.85 5.29 -24.08
C LYS A 86 11.53 3.81 -24.33
N PRO A 87 10.81 3.43 -25.40
CA PRO A 87 10.53 2.04 -25.67
C PRO A 87 11.86 1.31 -25.84
N ARG A 88 12.16 0.38 -24.93
CA ARG A 88 13.30 -0.51 -25.07
C ARG A 88 13.02 -1.40 -26.27
N LYS A 89 13.71 -1.17 -27.39
CA LYS A 89 13.64 -2.08 -28.55
C LYS A 89 14.17 -3.44 -28.09
N LEU A 90 13.27 -4.41 -27.95
CA LEU A 90 13.63 -5.79 -27.75
C LEU A 90 14.14 -6.32 -29.09
N ASN A 91 15.39 -6.79 -29.15
CA ASN A 91 15.85 -7.55 -30.30
C ASN A 91 15.15 -8.91 -30.25
N ALA A 92 14.11 -9.09 -31.06
CA ALA A 92 13.48 -10.37 -31.30
C ALA A 92 14.42 -11.26 -32.13
N GLY A 93 15.51 -11.73 -31.51
CA GLY A 93 16.22 -12.89 -32.01
C GLY A 93 15.36 -14.14 -31.80
N PRO A 94 15.63 -15.26 -32.50
CA PRO A 94 14.98 -16.53 -32.20
C PRO A 94 15.24 -16.84 -30.73
N ALA A 95 14.19 -16.80 -29.92
CA ALA A 95 14.28 -17.09 -28.51
C ALA A 95 14.59 -18.57 -28.39
N ASN A 96 15.88 -18.93 -28.32
CA ASN A 96 16.30 -20.25 -27.91
C ASN A 96 16.09 -20.34 -26.40
N ILE A 97 14.82 -20.35 -26.01
CA ILE A 97 14.39 -20.65 -24.65
C ILE A 97 14.61 -22.16 -24.56
N ALA A 98 15.81 -22.54 -24.11
CA ALA A 98 16.07 -23.93 -23.77
C ALA A 98 14.94 -24.40 -22.85
N PRO A 99 14.24 -25.50 -23.17
CA PRO A 99 13.27 -26.05 -22.25
C PRO A 99 14.00 -26.29 -20.94
N PHE A 100 13.43 -25.83 -19.83
CA PHE A 100 13.83 -26.25 -18.49
C PHE A 100 13.48 -27.74 -18.38
N ALA A 101 14.28 -28.59 -19.04
CA ALA A 101 14.21 -30.02 -18.90
C ALA A 101 14.56 -30.29 -17.45
N ARG A 102 13.54 -30.58 -16.64
CA ARG A 102 13.72 -31.22 -15.33
C ARG A 102 14.30 -32.59 -15.63
N GLU A 103 15.62 -32.66 -15.76
CA GLU A 103 16.33 -33.92 -15.82
C GLU A 103 15.96 -34.71 -14.57
N ALA A 104 15.18 -35.76 -14.76
CA ALA A 104 14.84 -36.76 -13.75
C ALA A 104 16.08 -37.62 -13.42
N ARG A 105 17.20 -36.98 -13.06
CA ARG A 105 18.50 -37.62 -12.80
C ARG A 105 18.79 -37.82 -11.32
N GLN A 106 17.77 -38.00 -10.48
CA GLN A 106 17.98 -38.07 -9.03
C GLN A 106 17.40 -39.31 -8.33
N LEU A 107 17.21 -40.43 -9.03
CA LEU A 107 16.75 -41.68 -8.39
C LEU A 107 17.52 -42.96 -8.75
N GLU A 108 18.70 -42.85 -9.38
CA GLU A 108 19.62 -44.00 -9.54
C GLU A 108 20.68 -44.06 -8.42
N LEU A 109 20.55 -43.24 -7.36
CA LEU A 109 21.52 -43.13 -6.27
C LEU A 109 21.16 -43.94 -5.01
N PHE A 110 20.12 -44.78 -5.09
CA PHE A 110 19.75 -45.70 -4.02
C PHE A 110 19.67 -47.13 -4.59
N ASN A 111 20.83 -47.76 -4.75
CA ASN A 111 20.96 -49.21 -4.79
C ASN A 111 22.20 -49.60 -3.98
#